data_AF-A0A5B7BET4-F1
#
_entry.id   AF-A0A5B7BET4-F1
#
_cell.length_a   1.000
_cell.length_b   1.000
_cell.length_c   1.000
_cell.angle_alpha   90.00
_cell.angle_beta   90.00
_cell.angle_gamma   90.00
#
_symmetry.space_group_name_H-M   'P 1'
#
loop_
_entity.id
_entity.type
_entity.pdbx_description
1 polymer ?
#
loop_
_entity_poly.entity_id
_entity_poly.type
_entity_poly.pdbx_seq_one_letter_code
_entity_poly.pdbx_strand_id
1 'polypeptide(L)'
;MNAYNIHDTSKWKDLNPKFVLQVYRDFAATGDLSFGADVWPAVCAAIEYMDQFDRDNDCLIENDGFPDQTYDAWTVHGVSAYCGCLWLAALQAAAAMALQLGDRAFAERCKTKFIKAKSAFEEKLWNGSYFNYDSGSSSNSRSIQADQLAGQWYTASSGLPDLFDDFKIQNALQKIYDFNVMKVRGGRMGAVNGMHPNGKVDETGMQSREIWAGVTYAVAATMIHAGMEEQAFTTAEGIFIAGWSEEGYGYSFQTPEAWTIDGHFRSLLYMRPLAIWGMQWALSLPKAILEAPQINIMDRIHVSPHSAKSSHNETGVRKIANKARCFDNSVFPCAC
;
A
#
# COMPACT_ATOMS: atom_id res chain seq x y z
N MET A 1 3.61 25.08 2.39
CA MET A 1 3.66 23.67 1.95
C MET A 1 4.91 23.46 1.10
N ASN A 2 5.43 22.23 1.05
CA ASN A 2 6.58 21.82 0.23
C ASN A 2 7.87 22.62 0.46
N ALA A 3 8.25 22.81 1.72
CA ALA A 3 9.55 23.43 2.07
C ALA A 3 10.75 22.50 1.81
N TYR A 4 10.50 21.19 1.71
CA TYR A 4 11.49 20.21 1.31
C TYR A 4 11.92 20.44 -0.14
N ASN A 5 13.24 20.53 -0.37
CA ASN A 5 13.81 20.97 -1.66
C ASN A 5 14.94 20.07 -2.18
N ILE A 6 15.17 18.91 -1.57
CA ILE A 6 16.20 17.95 -2.04
C ILE A 6 15.70 17.23 -3.31
N HIS A 7 14.43 16.82 -3.33
CA HIS A 7 13.78 16.21 -4.49
C HIS A 7 12.41 16.86 -4.76
N ASP A 8 11.97 16.81 -6.01
CA ASP A 8 10.62 17.19 -6.39
C ASP A 8 9.63 16.13 -5.91
N THR A 9 8.89 16.46 -4.85
CA THR A 9 7.92 15.54 -4.24
C THR A 9 6.59 15.49 -4.98
N SER A 10 6.35 16.36 -5.98
CA SER A 10 5.05 16.40 -6.65
C SER A 10 4.76 15.14 -7.46
N LYS A 11 5.80 14.36 -7.80
CA LYS A 11 5.71 13.12 -8.59
C LYS A 11 5.99 11.86 -7.78
N TRP A 12 6.04 11.97 -6.45
CA TRP A 12 6.29 10.83 -5.59
C TRP A 12 5.12 9.86 -5.62
N LYS A 13 5.45 8.56 -5.70
CA LYS A 13 4.49 7.47 -5.90
C LYS A 13 3.83 7.02 -4.61
N ASP A 14 4.35 7.42 -3.46
CA ASP A 14 3.87 6.99 -2.14
C ASP A 14 3.04 8.05 -1.39
N LEU A 15 3.18 9.34 -1.71
CA LEU A 15 2.51 10.42 -0.96
C LEU A 15 0.99 10.38 -1.06
N ASN A 16 0.43 10.29 -2.27
CA ASN A 16 -1.02 10.22 -2.45
C ASN A 16 -1.61 8.93 -1.87
N PRO A 17 -1.04 7.72 -2.12
CA PRO A 17 -1.50 6.51 -1.45
C PRO A 17 -1.44 6.62 0.08
N LYS A 18 -0.35 7.14 0.66
CA LYS A 18 -0.24 7.36 2.11
C LYS A 18 -1.30 8.32 2.63
N PHE A 19 -1.56 9.41 1.92
CA PHE A 19 -2.61 10.37 2.29
C PHE A 19 -3.98 9.69 2.37
N VAL A 20 -4.37 8.95 1.33
CA VAL A 20 -5.65 8.21 1.31
C VAL A 20 -5.72 7.22 2.47
N LEU A 21 -4.63 6.48 2.72
CA LEU A 21 -4.55 5.49 3.78
C LEU A 21 -4.62 6.10 5.19
N GLN A 22 -3.96 7.24 5.42
CA GLN A 22 -4.03 7.96 6.69
C GLN A 22 -5.44 8.51 6.94
N VAL A 23 -6.07 9.11 5.92
CA VAL A 23 -7.45 9.57 6.00
C VAL A 23 -8.40 8.41 6.33
N TYR A 24 -8.29 7.28 5.62
CA TYR A 24 -9.15 6.14 5.87
C TYR A 24 -8.92 5.54 7.27
N ARG A 25 -7.67 5.41 7.71
CA ARG A 25 -7.34 4.93 9.07
C ARG A 25 -8.03 5.79 10.13
N ASP A 26 -7.92 7.11 10.01
CA ASP A 26 -8.50 8.04 10.99
C ASP A 26 -10.04 8.04 10.92
N PHE A 27 -10.60 7.95 9.72
CA PHE A 27 -12.03 7.77 9.49
C PHE A 27 -12.57 6.46 10.11
N ALA A 28 -11.90 5.34 9.87
CA ALA A 28 -12.29 4.03 10.38
C ALA A 28 -12.13 3.92 11.91
N ALA A 29 -11.12 4.56 12.49
CA ALA A 29 -10.87 4.57 13.92
C ALA A 29 -11.88 5.43 14.70
N THR A 30 -12.41 6.48 14.08
CA THR A 30 -13.31 7.46 14.75
C THR A 30 -14.78 7.25 14.40
N GLY A 31 -15.08 6.69 13.23
CA GLY A 31 -16.44 6.62 12.68
C GLY A 31 -17.03 7.98 12.30
N ASP A 32 -16.20 9.03 12.17
CA ASP A 32 -16.64 10.39 11.92
C ASP A 32 -17.02 10.61 10.44
N LEU A 33 -18.32 10.49 10.15
CA LEU A 33 -18.87 10.74 8.81
C LEU A 33 -18.74 12.19 8.35
N SER A 34 -18.69 13.16 9.27
CA SER A 34 -18.49 14.57 8.91
C SER A 34 -17.05 14.80 8.45
N PHE A 35 -16.07 14.30 9.20
CA PHE A 35 -14.68 14.27 8.75
C PHE A 35 -14.56 13.58 7.39
N GLY A 36 -15.16 12.40 7.25
CA GLY A 36 -15.15 11.63 6.00
C GLY A 36 -15.69 12.43 4.81
N ALA A 37 -16.83 13.10 4.97
CA ALA A 37 -17.43 13.93 3.92
C ALA A 37 -16.56 15.14 3.55
N ASP A 38 -15.95 15.81 4.54
CA ASP A 38 -15.12 17.00 4.34
C ASP A 38 -13.84 16.70 3.55
N VAL A 39 -13.22 15.54 3.81
CA VAL A 39 -11.95 15.14 3.16
C VAL A 39 -12.15 14.33 1.88
N TRP A 40 -13.35 13.81 1.63
CA TRP A 40 -13.64 12.94 0.48
C TRP A 40 -13.22 13.51 -0.87
N PRO A 41 -13.46 14.80 -1.21
CA PRO A 41 -13.00 15.37 -2.47
C PRO A 41 -11.47 15.29 -2.66
N ALA A 42 -10.70 15.44 -1.58
CA ALA A 42 -9.25 15.33 -1.63
C ALA A 42 -8.80 13.87 -1.81
N VAL A 43 -9.49 12.91 -1.21
CA VAL A 43 -9.24 11.47 -1.43
C VAL A 43 -9.47 11.11 -2.91
N CYS A 44 -10.59 11.55 -3.50
CA CYS A 44 -10.88 11.33 -4.91
C CYS A 44 -9.78 11.91 -5.80
N ALA A 45 -9.41 13.18 -5.58
CA ALA A 45 -8.36 13.84 -6.34
C ALA A 45 -6.99 13.14 -6.21
N ALA A 46 -6.66 12.63 -5.02
CA ALA A 46 -5.42 11.91 -4.78
C ALA A 46 -5.36 10.59 -5.57
N ILE A 47 -6.44 9.81 -5.57
CA ILE A 47 -6.55 8.56 -6.37
C ILE A 47 -6.48 8.87 -7.86
N GLU A 48 -7.26 9.84 -8.35
CA GLU A 48 -7.31 10.19 -9.78
C GLU A 48 -5.98 10.74 -10.28
N TYR A 49 -5.24 11.49 -9.46
CA TYR A 49 -3.90 11.96 -9.79
C TYR A 49 -2.93 10.81 -10.04
N MET A 50 -3.06 9.68 -9.31
CA MET A 50 -2.14 8.56 -9.46
C MET A 50 -2.27 7.84 -10.80
N ASP A 51 -3.38 7.98 -11.51
CA ASP A 51 -3.63 7.31 -12.80
C ASP A 51 -2.63 7.72 -13.89
N GLN A 52 -2.00 8.89 -13.76
CA GLN A 52 -0.96 9.32 -14.70
C GLN A 52 0.33 8.50 -14.61
N PHE A 53 0.49 7.71 -13.54
CA PHE A 53 1.66 6.89 -13.29
C PHE A 53 1.44 5.41 -13.63
N ASP A 54 0.29 5.05 -14.21
CA ASP A 54 0.07 3.76 -14.87
C ASP A 54 0.39 3.93 -16.37
N ARG A 55 1.49 3.33 -16.83
CA ARG A 55 2.00 3.49 -18.20
C ARG A 55 1.69 2.31 -19.10
N ASP A 56 1.47 1.14 -18.52
CA ASP A 56 1.20 -0.09 -19.26
C ASP A 56 -0.27 -0.55 -19.19
N ASN A 57 -1.13 0.21 -18.50
CA ASN A 57 -2.56 -0.02 -18.30
C ASN A 57 -2.89 -1.29 -17.49
N ASP A 58 -1.98 -1.73 -16.63
CA ASP A 58 -2.22 -2.86 -15.72
C ASP A 58 -2.86 -2.46 -14.39
N CYS A 59 -3.18 -1.17 -14.22
CA CYS A 59 -3.74 -0.55 -13.02
C CYS A 59 -2.75 -0.37 -11.85
N LEU A 60 -1.45 -0.59 -12.05
CA LEU A 60 -0.39 -0.29 -11.09
C LEU A 60 0.32 1.02 -11.44
N ILE A 61 1.06 1.53 -10.47
CA ILE A 61 1.84 2.76 -10.61
C ILE A 61 3.32 2.39 -10.74
N GLU A 62 4.03 2.98 -11.72
CA GLU A 62 5.46 2.72 -11.91
C GLU A 62 6.35 3.80 -11.32
N ASN A 63 7.38 3.37 -10.59
CA ASN A 63 8.51 4.18 -10.16
C ASN A 63 9.48 4.46 -11.33
N ASP A 64 10.13 5.62 -11.29
CA ASP A 64 10.84 6.22 -12.43
C ASP A 64 12.34 5.88 -12.56
N GLY A 65 12.90 5.06 -11.67
CA GLY A 65 14.35 4.91 -11.61
C GLY A 65 15.05 6.14 -11.03
N PHE A 66 14.33 6.94 -10.25
CA PHE A 66 14.84 8.10 -9.52
C PHE A 66 14.14 8.19 -8.15
N PRO A 67 14.71 8.87 -7.14
CA PRO A 67 14.05 9.17 -5.86
C PRO A 67 12.63 9.77 -5.97
N ASP A 68 11.62 8.89 -6.00
CA ASP A 68 10.22 9.24 -6.14
C ASP A 68 9.34 8.61 -5.05
N GLN A 69 9.91 8.38 -3.88
CA GLN A 69 9.24 7.88 -2.67
C GLN A 69 10.11 8.12 -1.42
N THR A 70 9.62 7.79 -0.22
CA THR A 70 10.27 8.11 1.07
C THR A 70 11.70 7.59 1.26
N TYR A 71 12.09 6.50 0.60
CA TYR A 71 13.46 6.02 0.46
C TYR A 71 14.14 6.81 -0.66
N ASP A 72 14.31 8.09 -0.43
CA ASP A 72 14.78 9.10 -1.39
C ASP A 72 16.26 8.97 -1.79
N ALA A 73 16.98 7.98 -1.25
CA ALA A 73 18.33 7.60 -1.69
C ALA A 73 18.44 6.10 -1.98
N TRP A 74 17.32 5.46 -2.32
CA TRP A 74 17.26 4.08 -2.79
C TRP A 74 16.32 3.97 -4.01
N THR A 75 16.94 3.79 -5.17
CA THR A 75 16.26 3.87 -6.46
C THR A 75 15.41 2.63 -6.76
N VAL A 76 14.22 2.88 -7.32
CA VAL A 76 13.24 1.86 -7.68
C VAL A 76 12.84 1.99 -9.15
N HIS A 77 12.67 0.88 -9.86
CA HIS A 77 12.26 0.87 -11.28
C HIS A 77 10.98 0.06 -11.50
N GLY A 78 10.02 0.64 -12.22
CA GLY A 78 8.77 -0.06 -12.56
C GLY A 78 7.88 -0.23 -11.33
N VAL A 79 7.15 -1.34 -11.24
CA VAL A 79 6.29 -1.63 -10.09
C VAL A 79 7.15 -2.03 -8.90
N SER A 80 6.97 -1.38 -7.76
CA SER A 80 7.68 -1.72 -6.53
C SER A 80 6.78 -2.42 -5.52
N ALA A 81 7.35 -3.28 -4.69
CA ALA A 81 6.60 -3.89 -3.60
C ALA A 81 6.05 -2.81 -2.66
N TYR A 82 6.87 -1.82 -2.31
CA TYR A 82 6.46 -0.73 -1.42
C TYR A 82 5.32 0.14 -1.98
N CYS A 83 5.53 0.82 -3.11
CA CYS A 83 4.54 1.75 -3.66
C CYS A 83 3.33 1.00 -4.21
N GLY A 84 3.54 -0.17 -4.82
CA GLY A 84 2.44 -1.01 -5.32
C GLY A 84 1.57 -1.55 -4.18
N CYS A 85 2.17 -2.01 -3.07
CA CYS A 85 1.38 -2.47 -1.91
C CYS A 85 0.57 -1.32 -1.29
N LEU A 86 1.17 -0.13 -1.13
CA LEU A 86 0.45 1.08 -0.68
C LEU A 86 -0.69 1.45 -1.64
N TRP A 87 -0.46 1.35 -2.95
CA TRP A 87 -1.47 1.66 -3.96
C TRP A 87 -2.66 0.71 -3.91
N LEU A 88 -2.42 -0.60 -3.79
CA LEU A 88 -3.49 -1.60 -3.61
C LEU A 88 -4.33 -1.29 -2.36
N ALA A 89 -3.67 -1.00 -1.25
CA ALA A 89 -4.34 -0.62 0.00
C ALA A 89 -5.16 0.66 -0.17
N ALA A 90 -4.61 1.68 -0.85
CA ALA A 90 -5.29 2.96 -1.06
C ALA A 90 -6.54 2.80 -1.93
N LEU A 91 -6.51 1.97 -2.97
CA LEU A 91 -7.67 1.65 -3.79
C LEU A 91 -8.77 0.95 -2.97
N GLN A 92 -8.39 -0.01 -2.14
CA GLN A 92 -9.33 -0.73 -1.26
C GLN A 92 -9.93 0.21 -0.20
N ALA A 93 -9.11 1.05 0.43
CA ALA A 93 -9.53 2.04 1.40
C ALA A 93 -10.50 3.08 0.80
N ALA A 94 -10.17 3.62 -0.38
CA ALA A 94 -11.03 4.56 -1.09
C ALA A 94 -12.36 3.91 -1.51
N ALA A 95 -12.34 2.64 -1.95
CA ALA A 95 -13.57 1.91 -2.26
C ALA A 95 -14.47 1.73 -1.02
N ALA A 96 -13.89 1.33 0.12
CA ALA A 96 -14.61 1.17 1.38
C ALA A 96 -15.20 2.50 1.88
N MET A 97 -14.41 3.58 1.84
CA MET A 97 -14.84 4.92 2.23
C MET A 97 -15.98 5.43 1.33
N ALA A 98 -15.84 5.29 0.01
CA ALA A 98 -16.84 5.68 -0.96
C ALA A 98 -18.21 5.02 -0.70
N LEU A 99 -18.21 3.72 -0.37
CA LEU A 99 -19.45 3.00 -0.06
C LEU A 99 -20.15 3.57 1.18
N GLN A 100 -19.40 3.90 2.23
CA GLN A 100 -19.96 4.47 3.45
C GLN A 100 -20.48 5.91 3.25
N LEU A 101 -19.84 6.68 2.37
CA LEU A 101 -20.26 8.04 2.02
C LEU A 101 -21.33 8.09 0.91
N GLY A 102 -21.71 6.93 0.36
CA GLY A 102 -22.75 6.81 -0.66
C GLY A 102 -22.30 7.04 -2.11
N ASP A 103 -21.00 7.23 -2.37
CA ASP A 103 -20.44 7.37 -3.72
C ASP A 103 -20.18 5.98 -4.36
N ARG A 104 -21.27 5.31 -4.73
CA ARG A 104 -21.22 3.95 -5.30
C ARG A 104 -20.44 3.89 -6.63
N ALA A 105 -20.44 4.97 -7.40
CA ALA A 105 -19.74 5.01 -8.68
C ALA A 105 -18.22 5.03 -8.46
N PHE A 106 -17.73 5.84 -7.52
CA PHE A 106 -16.31 5.86 -7.17
C PHE A 106 -15.86 4.54 -6.54
N ALA A 107 -16.70 3.96 -5.67
CA ALA A 107 -16.45 2.65 -5.07
C ALA A 107 -16.20 1.56 -6.13
N GLU A 108 -17.08 1.46 -7.14
CA GLU A 108 -16.98 0.45 -8.18
C GLU A 108 -15.75 0.66 -9.08
N ARG A 109 -15.41 1.93 -9.38
CA ARG A 109 -14.17 2.26 -10.12
C ARG A 109 -12.93 1.77 -9.36
N CYS A 110 -12.82 2.09 -8.07
CA CYS A 110 -11.69 1.67 -7.25
C CYS A 110 -11.63 0.16 -7.08
N LYS A 111 -12.79 -0.50 -6.85
CA LYS A 111 -12.89 -1.97 -6.78
C LYS A 111 -12.41 -2.64 -8.05
N THR A 112 -12.88 -2.18 -9.22
CA THR A 112 -12.46 -2.73 -10.52
C THR A 112 -10.95 -2.58 -10.73
N LYS A 113 -10.40 -1.41 -10.37
CA LYS A 113 -8.97 -1.14 -10.47
C LYS A 113 -8.15 -2.02 -9.51
N PHE A 114 -8.59 -2.13 -8.26
CA PHE A 114 -7.97 -2.98 -7.23
C PHE A 114 -7.83 -4.43 -7.67
N ILE A 115 -8.90 -5.03 -8.20
CA ILE A 115 -8.89 -6.45 -8.62
C ILE A 115 -7.84 -6.69 -9.72
N LYS A 116 -7.78 -5.81 -10.73
CA LYS A 116 -6.79 -5.91 -11.82
C LYS A 116 -5.37 -5.68 -11.31
N ALA A 117 -5.18 -4.58 -10.58
CA ALA A 117 -3.89 -4.19 -10.02
C ALA A 117 -3.32 -5.28 -9.10
N LYS A 118 -4.14 -5.89 -8.23
CA LYS A 118 -3.70 -6.97 -7.33
C LYS A 118 -3.18 -8.16 -8.13
N SER A 119 -3.90 -8.57 -9.17
CA SER A 119 -3.47 -9.69 -10.02
C SER A 119 -2.14 -9.38 -10.71
N ALA A 120 -1.99 -8.18 -11.27
CA ALA A 120 -0.75 -7.76 -11.92
C ALA A 120 0.42 -7.65 -10.93
N PHE A 121 0.16 -7.18 -9.70
CA PHE A 121 1.17 -7.02 -8.66
C PHE A 121 1.75 -8.36 -8.24
N GLU A 122 0.87 -9.33 -7.99
CA GLU A 122 1.29 -10.70 -7.64
C GLU A 122 2.06 -11.35 -8.81
N GLU A 123 1.59 -11.20 -10.05
CA GLU A 123 2.28 -11.74 -11.24
C GLU A 123 3.68 -11.14 -11.41
N LYS A 124 3.83 -9.82 -11.22
CA LYS A 124 5.10 -9.11 -11.41
C LYS A 124 6.10 -9.35 -10.28
N LEU A 125 5.65 -9.47 -9.03
CA LEU A 125 6.54 -9.38 -7.86
C LEU A 125 6.61 -10.63 -6.99
N TRP A 126 5.59 -11.48 -6.94
CA TRP A 126 5.63 -12.68 -6.10
C TRP A 126 6.59 -13.72 -6.70
N ASN A 127 7.68 -14.01 -5.98
CA ASN A 127 8.71 -14.94 -6.47
C ASN A 127 8.57 -16.38 -5.93
N GLY A 128 7.45 -16.69 -5.27
CA GLY A 128 7.22 -17.97 -4.60
C GLY A 128 7.58 -17.99 -3.11
N SER A 129 8.26 -16.97 -2.59
CA SER A 129 8.62 -16.87 -1.17
C SER A 129 8.41 -15.49 -0.55
N TYR A 130 8.62 -14.41 -1.29
CA TYR A 130 8.42 -13.02 -0.86
C TYR A 130 8.15 -12.16 -2.11
N PHE A 131 7.87 -10.87 -1.93
CA PHE A 131 7.72 -9.95 -3.05
C PHE A 131 9.09 -9.33 -3.39
N ASN A 132 9.48 -9.43 -4.66
CA ASN A 132 10.67 -8.76 -5.17
C ASN A 132 10.60 -7.25 -4.88
N TYR A 133 11.75 -6.61 -4.64
CA TYR A 133 11.85 -5.18 -4.35
C TYR A 133 11.14 -4.34 -5.43
N ASP A 134 11.42 -4.66 -6.69
CA ASP A 134 10.77 -4.05 -7.84
C ASP A 134 10.71 -4.99 -9.06
N SER A 135 9.98 -4.58 -10.09
CA SER A 135 9.85 -5.29 -11.36
C SER A 135 11.00 -4.99 -12.34
N GLY A 136 12.06 -4.35 -11.86
CA GLY A 136 13.24 -4.02 -12.65
C GLY A 136 14.13 -5.23 -12.92
N SER A 137 15.27 -4.96 -13.57
CA SER A 137 16.29 -5.95 -13.88
C SER A 137 17.64 -5.68 -13.19
N SER A 138 17.65 -4.72 -12.25
CA SER A 138 18.85 -4.35 -11.49
C SER A 138 19.23 -5.44 -10.49
N SER A 139 20.47 -5.41 -10.00
CA SER A 139 20.97 -6.40 -9.04
C SER A 139 20.19 -6.40 -7.70
N ASN A 140 19.60 -5.27 -7.32
CA ASN A 140 18.74 -5.12 -6.14
C ASN A 140 17.25 -5.38 -6.39
N SER A 141 16.81 -5.65 -7.63
CA SER A 141 15.38 -5.90 -7.91
C SER A 141 14.83 -7.13 -7.16
N ARG A 142 15.72 -8.04 -6.74
CA ARG A 142 15.39 -9.21 -5.89
C ARG A 142 15.76 -9.04 -4.43
N SER A 143 16.08 -7.83 -3.98
CA SER A 143 16.35 -7.58 -2.57
C SER A 143 15.07 -7.79 -1.75
N ILE A 144 15.23 -8.34 -0.56
CA ILE A 144 14.18 -8.49 0.43
C ILE A 144 14.09 -7.14 1.14
N GLN A 145 13.03 -6.38 0.84
CA GLN A 145 12.77 -5.11 1.51
C GLN A 145 12.00 -5.35 2.80
N ALA A 146 12.42 -4.72 3.90
CA ALA A 146 11.72 -4.82 5.18
C ALA A 146 10.26 -4.31 5.08
N ASP A 147 10.05 -3.22 4.34
CA ASP A 147 8.75 -2.54 4.20
C ASP A 147 7.92 -3.02 2.99
N GLN A 148 8.23 -4.20 2.43
CA GLN A 148 7.56 -4.71 1.20
C GLN A 148 6.04 -4.92 1.35
N LEU A 149 5.54 -4.96 2.59
CA LEU A 149 4.13 -5.16 2.95
C LEU A 149 3.50 -3.92 3.62
N ALA A 150 4.02 -2.72 3.37
CA ALA A 150 3.52 -1.48 3.99
C ALA A 150 2.01 -1.25 3.80
N GLY A 151 1.45 -1.57 2.64
CA GLY A 151 0.01 -1.47 2.40
C GLY A 151 -0.81 -2.50 3.19
N GLN A 152 -0.29 -3.72 3.30
CA GLN A 152 -0.91 -4.80 4.10
C GLN A 152 -0.94 -4.45 5.59
N TRP A 153 0.07 -3.73 6.09
CA TRP A 153 0.02 -3.17 7.44
C TRP A 153 -1.14 -2.19 7.62
N TYR A 154 -1.33 -1.27 6.66
CA TYR A 154 -2.40 -0.28 6.71
C TYR A 154 -3.79 -0.90 6.63
N THR A 155 -3.99 -1.93 5.81
CA THR A 155 -5.29 -2.62 5.73
C THR A 155 -5.63 -3.28 7.06
N ALA A 156 -4.70 -4.06 7.61
CA ALA A 156 -4.87 -4.73 8.90
C ALA A 156 -5.09 -3.75 10.06
N SER A 157 -4.39 -2.60 10.04
CA SER A 157 -4.53 -1.56 11.07
C SER A 157 -5.87 -0.80 10.99
N SER A 158 -6.56 -0.86 9.85
CA SER A 158 -7.76 -0.05 9.58
C SER A 158 -9.04 -0.88 9.42
N GLY A 159 -8.99 -2.18 9.75
CA GLY A 159 -10.14 -3.10 9.62
C GLY A 159 -10.53 -3.44 8.19
N LEU A 160 -9.64 -3.20 7.22
CA LEU A 160 -9.84 -3.64 5.84
C LEU A 160 -9.43 -5.11 5.70
N PRO A 161 -10.03 -5.85 4.73
CA PRO A 161 -9.59 -7.19 4.41
C PRO A 161 -8.11 -7.25 4.01
N ASP A 162 -7.49 -8.42 4.18
CA ASP A 162 -6.12 -8.62 3.75
C ASP A 162 -5.96 -8.47 2.24
N LEU A 163 -4.83 -7.88 1.83
CA LEU A 163 -4.51 -7.68 0.42
C LEU A 163 -4.15 -9.01 -0.26
N PHE A 164 -3.47 -9.90 0.46
CA PHE A 164 -2.93 -11.14 -0.07
C PHE A 164 -3.41 -12.35 0.74
N ASP A 165 -3.23 -13.55 0.19
CA ASP A 165 -3.53 -14.77 0.92
C ASP A 165 -2.60 -14.91 2.14
N ASP A 166 -3.10 -15.47 3.25
CA ASP A 166 -2.37 -15.62 4.53
C ASP A 166 -0.96 -16.18 4.35
N PHE A 167 -0.80 -17.19 3.50
CA PHE A 167 0.51 -17.82 3.27
C PHE A 167 1.52 -16.87 2.62
N LYS A 168 1.09 -15.94 1.75
CA LYS A 168 1.99 -14.96 1.13
C LYS A 168 2.44 -13.92 2.16
N ILE A 169 1.51 -13.48 3.01
CA ILE A 169 1.79 -12.54 4.11
C ILE A 169 2.78 -13.17 5.09
N GLN A 170 2.46 -14.35 5.62
CA GLN A 170 3.31 -15.06 6.58
C GLN A 170 4.68 -15.41 5.99
N ASN A 171 4.74 -15.91 4.73
CA ASN A 171 6.02 -16.23 4.11
C ASN A 171 6.91 -15.00 3.90
N ALA A 172 6.34 -13.88 3.45
CA ALA A 172 7.09 -12.64 3.25
C ALA A 172 7.59 -12.05 4.60
N LEU A 173 6.74 -12.02 5.62
CA LEU A 173 7.13 -11.57 6.97
C LEU A 173 8.17 -12.50 7.60
N GLN A 174 8.01 -13.81 7.47
CA GLN A 174 9.00 -14.77 7.94
C GLN A 174 10.32 -14.60 7.18
N LYS A 175 10.27 -14.29 5.87
CA LYS A 175 11.48 -13.98 5.10
C LYS A 175 12.19 -12.74 5.64
N ILE A 176 11.45 -11.66 5.90
CA ILE A 176 11.98 -10.43 6.48
C ILE A 176 12.61 -10.72 7.85
N TYR A 177 11.93 -11.50 8.70
CA TYR A 177 12.47 -11.91 9.99
C TYR A 177 13.77 -12.70 9.85
N ASP A 178 13.76 -13.79 9.08
CA ASP A 178 14.93 -14.67 8.92
C ASP A 178 16.13 -13.96 8.30
N PHE A 179 15.91 -12.96 7.45
CA PHE A 179 16.95 -12.25 6.72
C PHE A 179 17.25 -10.89 7.34
N ASN A 180 16.35 -9.93 7.14
CA ASN A 180 16.56 -8.53 7.49
C ASN A 180 16.73 -8.30 9.00
N VAL A 181 16.20 -9.20 9.85
CA VAL A 181 16.34 -9.14 11.31
C VAL A 181 17.42 -10.10 11.80
N MET A 182 17.23 -11.41 11.63
CA MET A 182 18.07 -12.41 12.30
C MET A 182 19.50 -12.50 11.74
N LYS A 183 19.74 -12.19 10.46
CA LYS A 183 21.11 -12.12 9.92
C LYS A 183 21.84 -10.84 10.32
N VAL A 184 21.15 -9.87 10.93
CA VAL A 184 21.73 -8.63 11.43
C VAL A 184 21.96 -8.74 12.93
N ARG A 185 23.19 -9.12 13.32
CA ARG A 185 23.60 -9.28 14.73
C ARG A 185 22.64 -10.16 15.56
N GLY A 186 22.03 -11.18 14.95
CA GLY A 186 21.09 -12.07 15.64
C GLY A 186 19.80 -11.38 16.08
N GLY A 187 19.32 -10.39 15.33
CA GLY A 187 18.08 -9.66 15.62
C GLY A 187 18.23 -8.50 16.61
N ARG A 188 19.43 -8.26 17.16
CA ARG A 188 19.67 -7.27 18.24
C ARG A 188 19.72 -5.81 17.78
N MET A 189 19.34 -5.50 16.54
CA MET A 189 19.46 -4.15 15.99
C MET A 189 18.23 -3.63 15.24
N GLY A 190 17.18 -4.45 15.09
CA GLY A 190 16.03 -4.16 14.23
C GLY A 190 16.18 -4.74 12.81
N ALA A 191 15.33 -4.29 11.88
CA ALA A 191 15.31 -4.78 10.51
C ALA A 191 16.12 -3.87 9.58
N VAL A 192 17.18 -4.40 8.93
CA VAL A 192 17.85 -3.66 7.85
C VAL A 192 16.92 -3.53 6.65
N ASN A 193 16.90 -2.36 6.01
CA ASN A 193 15.93 -2.05 4.96
C ASN A 193 16.00 -3.01 3.78
N GLY A 194 17.21 -3.34 3.30
CA GLY A 194 17.44 -4.20 2.15
C GLY A 194 18.44 -5.32 2.44
N MET A 195 18.07 -6.54 2.08
CA MET A 195 18.98 -7.69 2.13
C MET A 195 18.86 -8.52 0.85
N HIS A 196 19.98 -8.91 0.26
CA HIS A 196 19.98 -9.82 -0.88
C HIS A 196 19.57 -11.24 -0.46
N PRO A 197 19.06 -12.06 -1.40
CA PRO A 197 18.63 -13.45 -1.10
C PRO A 197 19.77 -14.38 -0.67
N ASN A 198 21.01 -13.97 -0.88
CA ASN A 198 22.20 -14.67 -0.38
C ASN A 198 22.55 -14.31 1.07
N GLY A 199 21.77 -13.43 1.72
CA GLY A 199 21.95 -12.99 3.09
C GLY A 199 22.94 -11.84 3.30
N LYS A 200 23.49 -11.25 2.23
CA LYS A 200 24.30 -10.02 2.32
C LYS A 200 23.40 -8.79 2.36
N VAL A 201 23.77 -7.79 3.15
CA VAL A 201 23.10 -6.48 3.17
C VAL A 201 23.17 -5.87 1.78
N ASP A 202 22.06 -5.26 1.36
CA ASP A 202 22.00 -4.50 0.12
C ASP A 202 22.73 -3.16 0.32
N GLU A 203 23.77 -2.91 -0.47
CA GLU A 203 24.59 -1.68 -0.43
C GLU A 203 24.38 -0.80 -1.69
N THR A 204 23.32 -1.04 -2.46
CA THR A 204 23.03 -0.28 -3.69
C THR A 204 22.55 1.14 -3.42
N GLY A 205 22.01 1.41 -2.22
CA GLY A 205 21.65 2.76 -1.76
C GLY A 205 22.20 3.03 -0.36
N MET A 206 22.30 4.31 0.02
CA MET A 206 22.63 4.66 1.41
C MET A 206 21.61 4.04 2.38
N GLN A 207 20.34 4.08 1.99
CA GLN A 207 19.23 3.69 2.85
C GLN A 207 18.98 2.18 2.84
N SER A 208 19.43 1.45 1.80
CA SER A 208 19.25 0.00 1.74
C SER A 208 20.00 -0.73 2.87
N ARG A 209 21.16 -0.19 3.28
CA ARG A 209 21.99 -0.72 4.37
C ARG A 209 21.63 -0.18 5.76
N GLU A 210 20.69 0.74 5.85
CA GLU A 210 20.24 1.32 7.11
C GLU A 210 19.15 0.45 7.75
N ILE A 211 19.06 0.53 9.06
CA ILE A 211 17.91 0.11 9.84
C ILE A 211 17.11 1.37 10.16
N TRP A 212 15.85 1.42 9.71
CA TRP A 212 14.96 2.51 10.07
C TRP A 212 14.11 2.09 11.27
N ALA A 213 14.23 2.83 12.38
CA ALA A 213 13.57 2.46 13.63
C ALA A 213 12.05 2.42 13.48
N GLY A 214 11.47 3.42 12.81
CA GLY A 214 10.03 3.47 12.55
C GLY A 214 9.53 2.37 11.61
N VAL A 215 10.30 2.01 10.58
CA VAL A 215 9.96 0.89 9.68
C VAL A 215 10.01 -0.43 10.44
N THR A 216 11.02 -0.63 11.29
CA THR A 216 11.13 -1.84 12.10
C THR A 216 9.90 -2.02 13.00
N TYR A 217 9.43 -0.95 13.64
CA TYR A 217 8.20 -1.02 14.44
C TYR A 217 6.94 -1.27 13.59
N ALA A 218 6.85 -0.71 12.38
CA ALA A 218 5.76 -1.00 11.45
C ALA A 218 5.76 -2.48 11.01
N VAL A 219 6.93 -3.04 10.71
CA VAL A 219 7.10 -4.47 10.40
C VAL A 219 6.67 -5.33 11.58
N ALA A 220 7.10 -4.98 12.80
CA ALA A 220 6.68 -5.69 14.01
C ALA A 220 5.15 -5.63 14.21
N ALA A 221 4.53 -4.46 14.01
CA ALA A 221 3.07 -4.34 14.07
C ALA A 221 2.37 -5.24 13.03
N THR A 222 2.91 -5.32 11.82
CA THR A 222 2.41 -6.20 10.76
C THR A 222 2.54 -7.68 11.14
N MET A 223 3.65 -8.06 11.78
CA MET A 223 3.85 -9.41 12.32
C MET A 223 2.81 -9.76 13.39
N ILE A 224 2.47 -8.82 14.29
CA ILE A 224 1.41 -9.05 15.30
C ILE A 224 0.06 -9.30 14.59
N HIS A 225 -0.30 -8.49 13.60
CA HIS A 225 -1.52 -8.69 12.82
C HIS A 225 -1.56 -10.06 12.11
N ALA A 226 -0.41 -10.59 11.70
CA ALA A 226 -0.28 -11.90 11.07
C ALA A 226 -0.16 -13.07 12.06
N GLY A 227 -0.28 -12.84 13.37
CA GLY A 227 -0.17 -13.86 14.42
C GLY A 227 1.27 -14.29 14.74
N MET A 228 2.27 -13.49 14.36
CA MET A 228 3.70 -13.75 14.53
C MET A 228 4.29 -12.94 15.70
N GLU A 229 3.66 -13.01 16.87
CA GLU A 229 3.99 -12.15 18.02
C GLU A 229 5.44 -12.31 18.50
N GLU A 230 5.98 -13.53 18.55
CA GLU A 230 7.37 -13.76 18.97
C GLU A 230 8.38 -13.07 18.04
N GLN A 231 8.18 -13.22 16.72
CA GLN A 231 8.99 -12.56 15.70
C GLN A 231 8.84 -11.04 15.78
N ALA A 232 7.63 -10.55 16.04
CA ALA A 232 7.35 -9.12 16.18
C ALA A 232 8.13 -8.50 17.34
N PHE A 233 8.03 -9.10 18.54
CA PHE A 233 8.71 -8.59 19.72
C PHE A 233 10.22 -8.71 19.59
N THR A 234 10.75 -9.79 19.02
CA THR A 234 12.19 -9.92 18.73
C THR A 234 12.67 -8.80 17.77
N THR A 235 11.89 -8.53 16.72
CA THR A 235 12.20 -7.47 15.74
C THR A 235 12.22 -6.09 16.38
N ALA A 236 11.22 -5.77 17.21
CA ALA A 236 11.10 -4.49 17.91
C ALA A 236 12.14 -4.34 19.05
N GLU A 237 12.44 -5.42 19.77
CA GLU A 237 13.43 -5.44 20.84
C GLU A 237 14.82 -5.06 20.31
N GLY A 238 15.15 -5.42 19.06
CA GLY A 238 16.39 -4.97 18.42
C GLY A 238 16.56 -3.44 18.39
N ILE A 239 15.48 -2.68 18.23
CA ILE A 239 15.52 -1.20 18.30
C ILE A 239 15.80 -0.74 19.74
N PHE A 240 15.20 -1.39 20.74
CA PHE A 240 15.47 -1.11 22.15
C PHE A 240 16.93 -1.44 22.53
N ILE A 241 17.42 -2.63 22.16
CA ILE A 241 18.79 -3.06 22.46
C ILE A 241 19.79 -2.08 21.84
N ALA A 242 19.69 -1.81 20.53
CA ALA A 242 20.65 -0.96 19.85
C ALA A 242 20.52 0.52 20.26
N GLY A 243 19.31 1.03 20.47
CA GLY A 243 19.09 2.46 20.70
C GLY A 243 19.03 2.89 22.17
N TRP A 244 18.54 2.04 23.07
CA TRP A 244 18.14 2.44 24.43
C TRP A 244 18.81 1.67 25.56
N SER A 245 19.29 0.45 25.31
CA SER A 245 19.95 -0.35 26.35
C SER A 245 21.32 0.21 26.73
N GLU A 246 21.84 -0.20 27.90
CA GLU A 246 23.18 0.18 28.39
C GLU A 246 24.32 -0.30 27.47
N GLU A 247 24.07 -1.37 26.70
CA GLU A 247 25.03 -1.93 25.72
C GLU A 247 24.87 -1.30 24.32
N GLY A 248 23.87 -0.44 24.13
CA GLY A 248 23.53 0.18 22.85
C GLY A 248 24.34 1.44 22.53
N TYR A 249 23.90 2.15 21.49
CA TYR A 249 24.57 3.34 20.96
C TYR A 249 24.16 4.66 21.66
N GLY A 250 23.27 4.61 22.66
CA GLY A 250 22.93 5.77 23.48
C GLY A 250 22.00 6.79 22.82
N TYR A 251 20.93 6.33 22.17
CA TYR A 251 19.93 7.17 21.49
C TYR A 251 18.70 7.50 22.33
N SER A 252 18.73 7.22 23.64
CA SER A 252 17.63 7.51 24.55
C SER A 252 17.16 8.97 24.44
N PHE A 253 15.86 9.16 24.32
CA PHE A 253 15.18 10.47 24.15
C PHE A 253 15.54 11.26 22.88
N GLN A 254 16.25 10.63 21.95
CA GLN A 254 16.67 11.24 20.69
C GLN A 254 16.70 10.23 19.54
N THR A 255 15.86 9.19 19.61
CA THR A 255 15.81 8.09 18.65
C THR A 255 15.89 8.61 17.21
N PRO A 256 16.89 8.19 16.42
CA PRO A 256 17.08 8.67 15.07
C PRO A 256 16.08 8.04 14.08
N GLU A 257 16.05 8.57 12.86
CA GLU A 257 15.42 7.88 11.72
C GLU A 257 16.07 6.51 11.52
N ALA A 258 17.41 6.51 11.47
CA ALA A 258 18.17 5.38 10.99
C ALA A 258 19.51 5.19 11.70
N TRP A 259 20.03 3.96 11.63
CA TRP A 259 21.43 3.63 11.86
C TRP A 259 21.94 2.50 10.97
N THR A 260 23.25 2.42 10.81
CA THR A 260 23.94 1.29 10.17
C THR A 260 24.39 0.24 11.20
N ILE A 261 24.88 -0.91 10.74
CA ILE A 261 25.25 -2.06 11.60
C ILE A 261 26.42 -1.75 12.55
N ASP A 262 27.27 -0.78 12.19
CA ASP A 262 28.36 -0.24 12.99
C ASP A 262 27.92 0.88 13.95
N GLY A 263 26.63 1.23 13.95
CA GLY A 263 26.05 2.19 14.89
C GLY A 263 26.16 3.64 14.47
N HIS A 264 26.54 3.98 13.23
CA HIS A 264 26.41 5.36 12.76
C HIS A 264 24.94 5.70 12.51
N PHE A 265 24.46 6.82 13.07
CA PHE A 265 23.07 7.25 12.95
C PHE A 265 22.86 8.33 11.89
N ARG A 266 21.61 8.51 11.48
CA ARG A 266 21.13 9.64 10.68
C ARG A 266 19.85 10.23 11.27
N SER A 267 19.85 11.56 11.41
CA SER A 267 18.70 12.36 11.86
C SER A 267 18.14 11.96 13.23
N LEU A 268 18.77 12.41 14.32
CA LEU A 268 18.25 12.28 15.69
C LEU A 268 16.89 13.00 15.88
N LEU A 269 16.20 12.68 16.98
CA LEU A 269 14.92 13.31 17.37
C LEU A 269 13.85 13.16 16.27
N TYR A 270 13.72 11.95 15.72
CA TYR A 270 12.92 11.73 14.53
C TYR A 270 11.47 11.33 14.83
N MET A 271 10.56 11.63 13.90
CA MET A 271 9.13 11.34 14.05
C MET A 271 8.79 9.86 13.86
N ARG A 272 9.43 9.20 12.89
CA ARG A 272 9.05 7.84 12.44
C ARG A 272 9.06 6.77 13.55
N PRO A 273 9.99 6.78 14.54
CA PRO A 273 9.97 5.84 15.67
C PRO A 273 8.68 5.83 16.50
N LEU A 274 7.83 6.86 16.41
CA LEU A 274 6.50 6.85 17.03
C LEU A 274 5.59 5.74 16.47
N ALA A 275 5.96 5.10 15.35
CA ALA A 275 5.31 3.91 14.81
C ALA A 275 5.27 2.72 15.78
N ILE A 276 6.04 2.72 16.88
CA ILE A 276 5.91 1.74 17.98
C ILE A 276 4.46 1.62 18.49
N TRP A 277 3.68 2.71 18.47
CA TRP A 277 2.27 2.69 18.85
C TRP A 277 1.39 1.86 17.91
N GLY A 278 1.86 1.59 16.68
CA GLY A 278 1.22 0.64 15.78
C GLY A 278 1.22 -0.79 16.35
N MET A 279 2.23 -1.17 17.14
CA MET A 279 2.24 -2.46 17.82
C MET A 279 1.18 -2.52 18.92
N GLN A 280 1.08 -1.45 19.74
CA GLN A 280 0.03 -1.37 20.75
C GLN A 280 -1.35 -1.42 20.10
N TRP A 281 -1.54 -0.71 18.99
CA TRP A 281 -2.78 -0.77 18.21
C TRP A 281 -3.12 -2.20 17.78
N ALA A 282 -2.14 -2.94 17.23
CA ALA A 282 -2.32 -4.33 16.81
C ALA A 282 -2.68 -5.27 17.97
N LEU A 283 -2.10 -5.06 19.16
CA LEU A 283 -2.38 -5.86 20.37
C LEU A 283 -3.74 -5.55 21.00
N SER A 284 -4.24 -4.32 20.82
CA SER A 284 -5.47 -3.86 21.45
C SER A 284 -6.38 -3.15 20.45
N LEU A 285 -6.75 -3.84 19.36
CA LEU A 285 -7.64 -3.28 18.33
C LEU A 285 -8.94 -2.77 18.99
N PRO A 286 -9.29 -1.48 18.80
CA PRO A 286 -10.53 -0.96 19.36
C PRO A 286 -11.75 -1.64 18.75
N LYS A 287 -12.78 -1.87 19.58
CA LYS A 287 -14.10 -2.35 19.12
C LYS A 287 -14.80 -1.38 18.16
N ALA A 288 -14.34 -0.14 18.06
CA ALA A 288 -14.96 0.94 17.30
C ALA A 288 -14.58 0.95 15.80
N ILE A 289 -13.68 0.06 15.36
CA ILE A 289 -13.33 -0.06 13.94
C ILE A 289 -14.58 -0.48 13.17
N LEU A 290 -14.97 0.34 12.19
CA LEU A 290 -16.09 0.03 11.31
C LEU A 290 -15.81 -1.29 10.57
N GLU A 291 -16.80 -2.18 10.53
CA GLU A 291 -16.72 -3.36 9.66
C GLU A 291 -16.69 -2.87 8.20
N ALA A 292 -15.51 -2.96 7.59
CA ALA A 292 -15.34 -2.56 6.21
C ALA A 292 -16.19 -3.45 5.29
N PRO A 293 -16.83 -2.90 4.25
CA PRO A 293 -17.50 -3.70 3.25
C PRO A 293 -16.53 -4.72 2.65
N GLN A 294 -16.89 -6.01 2.73
CA GLN A 294 -16.12 -7.08 2.13
C GLN A 294 -16.04 -6.86 0.61
N ILE A 295 -14.85 -6.60 0.08
CA ILE A 295 -14.64 -6.57 -1.37
C ILE A 295 -14.60 -8.01 -1.86
N ASN A 296 -15.77 -8.55 -2.21
CA ASN A 296 -15.84 -9.88 -2.79
C ASN A 296 -15.28 -9.84 -4.23
N ILE A 297 -14.14 -10.49 -4.44
CA ILE A 297 -13.47 -10.63 -5.75
C ILE A 297 -14.39 -11.38 -6.75
N MET A 298 -15.30 -12.20 -6.25
CA MET A 298 -16.25 -13.00 -7.05
C MET A 298 -17.55 -12.27 -7.39
N ASP A 299 -17.80 -11.07 -6.84
CA ASP A 299 -18.99 -10.30 -7.21
C ASP A 299 -18.83 -9.80 -8.65
N ARG A 300 -19.51 -10.52 -9.55
CA ARG A 300 -19.47 -10.42 -11.00
C ARG A 300 -19.16 -9.01 -11.52
N ILE A 301 -18.00 -8.87 -12.15
CA ILE A 301 -17.71 -7.82 -13.11
C ILE A 301 -18.81 -7.86 -14.18
N HIS A 302 -19.84 -7.01 -14.06
CA HIS A 302 -20.76 -6.76 -15.15
C HIS A 302 -20.05 -5.88 -16.17
N VAL A 303 -19.19 -6.50 -16.98
CA VAL A 303 -18.74 -5.87 -18.22
C VAL A 303 -19.97 -5.79 -19.13
N SER A 304 -20.52 -4.58 -19.27
CA SER A 304 -21.57 -4.32 -20.25
C SER A 304 -21.06 -4.70 -21.65
N PRO A 305 -21.76 -5.55 -22.42
CA PRO A 305 -21.28 -6.00 -23.72
C PRO A 305 -21.62 -4.95 -24.79
N HIS A 306 -21.06 -3.74 -24.68
CA HIS A 306 -21.23 -2.67 -25.69
C HIS A 306 -19.89 -2.15 -26.19
N SER A 307 -19.00 -3.06 -26.62
CA SER A 307 -17.88 -2.71 -27.52
C SER A 307 -17.26 -3.95 -28.18
N ALA A 308 -18.07 -4.78 -28.85
CA ALA A 308 -17.55 -5.70 -29.87
C ALA A 308 -17.94 -5.13 -31.24
N LYS A 309 -17.02 -4.39 -31.86
CA LYS A 309 -17.15 -3.95 -33.25
C LYS A 309 -17.15 -5.19 -34.15
N SER A 310 -18.24 -5.37 -34.89
CA SER A 310 -18.42 -6.45 -35.87
C SER A 310 -17.50 -6.27 -37.07
N SER A 311 -16.73 -7.31 -37.39
CA SER A 311 -16.06 -7.47 -38.67
C SER A 311 -17.05 -7.90 -39.76
N HIS A 312 -17.01 -7.23 -40.91
CA HIS A 312 -17.78 -7.54 -42.11
C HIS A 312 -17.49 -8.93 -42.68
N ASN A 313 -18.53 -9.67 -43.09
CA ASN A 313 -18.65 -10.19 -44.46
C ASN A 313 -20.06 -10.72 -44.80
N GLU A 314 -20.55 -10.19 -45.91
CA GLU A 314 -21.57 -10.57 -46.90
C GLU A 314 -22.43 -11.84 -46.72
N THR A 315 -23.76 -11.67 -46.81
CA THR A 315 -24.65 -12.02 -47.95
C THR A 315 -26.08 -12.31 -47.46
N GLY A 316 -27.10 -11.82 -48.17
CA GLY A 316 -28.44 -12.45 -48.14
C GLY A 316 -29.66 -11.58 -47.83
N VAL A 317 -30.23 -10.99 -48.89
CA VAL A 317 -31.67 -10.84 -49.20
C VAL A 317 -32.59 -9.98 -48.30
N ARG A 318 -33.12 -8.94 -48.95
CA ARG A 318 -34.24 -8.03 -48.60
C ARG A 318 -35.50 -8.72 -48.05
N LYS A 319 -36.11 -8.10 -47.03
CA LYS A 319 -37.58 -7.93 -46.91
C LYS A 319 -37.92 -6.55 -46.34
N ILE A 320 -38.82 -5.86 -47.04
CA ILE A 320 -39.44 -4.58 -46.66
C ILE A 320 -40.76 -4.90 -45.95
N ALA A 321 -41.06 -4.26 -44.82
CA ALA A 321 -42.44 -4.04 -44.36
C ALA A 321 -42.56 -2.83 -43.40
N ASN A 322 -43.20 -1.80 -43.94
CA ASN A 322 -44.02 -0.70 -43.39
C ASN A 322 -44.05 -0.30 -41.91
N LYS A 323 -43.98 1.03 -41.76
CA LYS A 323 -44.39 1.90 -40.63
C LYS A 323 -45.80 1.62 -40.09
N ALA A 324 -45.96 1.85 -38.79
CA ALA A 324 -47.13 2.53 -38.22
C ALA A 324 -46.65 3.61 -37.23
N ARG A 325 -47.27 4.80 -37.33
CA ARG A 325 -47.08 6.02 -36.53
C ARG A 325 -48.20 6.13 -35.47
N CYS A 326 -48.03 7.11 -34.57
CA CYS A 326 -49.06 7.86 -33.81
C CYS A 326 -49.58 7.22 -32.50
N PHE A 327 -49.93 7.93 -31.42
CA PHE A 327 -50.11 9.36 -31.08
C PHE A 327 -50.10 9.47 -29.52
N ASP A 328 -49.39 10.42 -28.91
CA ASP A 328 -49.85 11.67 -28.23
C ASP A 328 -50.40 11.61 -26.77
N ASN A 329 -49.79 12.49 -25.97
CA ASN A 329 -50.34 13.45 -24.99
C ASN A 329 -51.12 13.06 -23.71
N SER A 330 -50.60 13.52 -22.55
CA SER A 330 -51.25 14.40 -21.54
C SER A 330 -50.33 14.46 -20.30
N VAL A 331 -49.64 15.56 -19.97
CA VAL A 331 -50.06 16.83 -19.29
C VAL A 331 -50.78 16.62 -17.95
N PHE A 332 -50.02 16.86 -16.86
CA PHE A 332 -50.26 17.62 -15.59
C PHE A 332 -51.72 17.92 -15.13
N PRO A 333 -52.01 18.10 -13.80
CA PRO A 333 -51.22 18.96 -12.91
C PRO A 333 -51.09 18.60 -11.41
N CYS A 334 -50.17 19.36 -10.81
CA CYS A 334 -49.89 19.57 -9.39
C CYS A 334 -51.07 20.22 -8.64
N ALA A 335 -51.23 19.90 -7.35
CA ALA A 335 -51.96 20.72 -6.38
C ALA A 335 -51.45 20.49 -4.95
N CYS A 336 -51.31 21.62 -4.24
CA CYS A 336 -51.05 21.86 -2.81
C CYS A 336 -49.60 21.80 -2.32
#